data_AF-A0A6G3MFT0-F1
#
_entry.id   AF-A0A6G3MFT0-F1
#
_cell.length_a   1.000
_cell.length_b   1.000
_cell.length_c   1.000
_cell.angle_alpha   90.00
_cell.angle_beta   90.00
_cell.angle_gamma   90.00
#
_symmetry.space_group_name_H-M   'P 1'
#
loop_
_entity.id
_entity.type
_entity.pdbx_description
1 polymer ?
#
loop_
_entity_poly.entity_id
_entity_poly.type
_entity_poly.pdbx_seq_one_letter_code
_entity_poly.pdbx_strand_id
1 'polypeptide(L)'
;MRTPYCSEMVSSSEELLDKIDDLKINLVNNIQQVYKYGRQIFKDSSRKYGNKIWDILELTAICSLYLDDIDTARSCILKIAQRFPDSNRLHALFGLVLEKRRRFPEALEVYKDILVEKPMCKFVIKRIISMSIENNETQKAIDNLNKYLQT
;
A
#
# COMPACT_ATOMS: atom_id res chain seq x y z
N MET A 1 10.47 -18.55 -42.33
CA MET A 1 11.33 -18.40 -41.13
C MET A 1 10.48 -17.80 -40.02
N ARG A 2 10.08 -18.61 -39.03
CA ARG A 2 9.41 -18.14 -37.81
C ARG A 2 10.47 -17.64 -36.85
N THR A 3 10.36 -16.40 -36.38
CA THR A 3 11.17 -15.91 -35.26
C THR A 3 10.83 -16.72 -34.01
N PRO A 4 11.82 -17.07 -33.15
CA PRO A 4 11.54 -17.77 -31.92
C PRO A 4 10.86 -16.79 -30.96
N TYR A 5 9.56 -17.00 -30.76
CA TYR A 5 8.78 -16.32 -29.74
C TYR A 5 9.40 -16.70 -28.39
N CYS A 6 10.00 -15.71 -27.73
CA CYS A 6 10.53 -15.86 -26.38
C CYS A 6 9.37 -16.33 -25.48
N SER A 7 9.47 -17.55 -24.98
CA SER A 7 8.50 -18.15 -24.08
C SER A 7 8.66 -17.56 -22.68
N GLU A 8 8.31 -16.28 -22.52
CA GLU A 8 7.89 -15.80 -21.22
C GLU A 8 6.49 -16.37 -21.00
N MET A 9 6.39 -17.39 -20.14
CA MET A 9 5.10 -17.89 -19.68
C MET A 9 4.30 -16.71 -19.15
N VAL A 10 3.30 -16.27 -19.93
CA VAL A 10 2.26 -15.38 -19.44
C VAL A 10 1.49 -16.22 -18.42
N SER A 11 1.87 -16.12 -17.14
CA SER A 11 1.06 -16.64 -16.04
C SER A 11 -0.37 -16.16 -16.23
N SER A 12 -1.33 -17.06 -16.08
CA SER A 12 -2.75 -16.70 -16.21
C SER A 12 -3.09 -15.60 -15.20
N SER A 13 -4.10 -14.78 -15.49
CA SER A 13 -4.52 -13.72 -14.57
C SER A 13 -4.88 -14.25 -13.19
N GLU A 14 -5.41 -15.47 -13.11
CA GLU A 14 -5.71 -16.16 -11.85
C GLU A 14 -4.44 -16.58 -11.11
N GLU A 15 -3.45 -17.14 -11.80
CA GLU A 15 -2.18 -17.55 -11.17
C GLU A 15 -1.43 -16.37 -10.53
N LEU A 16 -1.49 -15.18 -11.14
CA LEU A 16 -0.90 -13.96 -10.57
C LEU A 16 -1.64 -13.49 -9.31
N LEU A 17 -2.97 -13.62 -9.29
CA LEU A 17 -3.78 -13.29 -8.11
C LEU A 17 -3.42 -14.19 -6.94
N ASP A 18 -3.37 -15.50 -7.18
CA ASP A 18 -3.07 -16.50 -6.14
C ASP A 18 -1.66 -16.29 -5.58
N LYS A 19 -0.68 -16.02 -6.46
CA LYS A 19 0.68 -15.67 -6.04
C LYS A 19 0.71 -14.43 -5.13
N ILE A 20 -0.02 -13.36 -5.47
CA ILE A 20 -0.06 -12.16 -4.62
C ILE A 20 -0.77 -12.45 -3.29
N ASP A 21 -1.84 -13.25 -3.32
CA ASP A 21 -2.59 -13.63 -2.13
C ASP A 21 -1.75 -14.45 -1.13
N ASP A 22 -0.83 -15.30 -1.62
CA ASP A 22 0.13 -16.00 -0.78
C ASP A 22 1.23 -15.07 -0.25
N LEU A 23 1.81 -14.25 -1.14
CA LEU A 23 2.95 -13.41 -0.81
C LEU A 23 2.60 -12.29 0.20
N LYS A 24 1.37 -11.76 0.16
CA LYS A 24 0.94 -10.68 1.04
C LYS A 24 0.88 -11.08 2.53
N ILE A 25 0.79 -12.38 2.84
CA ILE A 25 0.79 -12.88 4.22
C ILE A 25 2.08 -12.47 4.94
N ASN A 26 3.21 -12.56 4.25
CA ASN A 26 4.51 -12.07 4.73
C ASN A 26 5.05 -11.00 3.78
N LEU A 27 4.33 -9.88 3.71
CA LEU A 27 4.63 -8.80 2.78
C LEU A 27 6.07 -8.30 2.90
N VAL A 28 6.59 -8.17 4.13
CA VAL A 28 7.93 -7.61 4.40
C VAL A 28 9.04 -8.40 3.68
N ASN A 29 8.90 -9.73 3.61
CA ASN A 29 9.89 -10.58 2.93
C ASN A 29 9.66 -10.66 1.41
N ASN A 30 8.52 -10.18 0.92
CA ASN A 30 8.04 -10.40 -0.45
C ASN A 30 7.76 -9.10 -1.21
N ILE A 31 8.23 -7.95 -0.70
CA ILE A 31 7.95 -6.61 -1.27
C ILE A 31 8.28 -6.56 -2.76
N GLN A 32 9.44 -7.08 -3.16
CA GLN A 32 9.92 -7.05 -4.54
C GLN A 32 9.02 -7.85 -5.48
N GLN A 33 8.59 -9.05 -5.05
CA GLN A 33 7.75 -9.95 -5.84
C GLN A 33 6.34 -9.38 -5.97
N VAL A 34 5.75 -8.88 -4.87
CA VAL A 34 4.43 -8.25 -4.89
C VAL A 34 4.44 -7.00 -5.78
N TYR A 35 5.48 -6.16 -5.67
CA TYR A 35 5.66 -5.01 -6.56
C TYR A 35 5.75 -5.42 -8.03
N LYS A 36 6.54 -6.46 -8.36
CA LYS A 36 6.70 -6.97 -9.73
C LYS A 36 5.37 -7.43 -10.32
N TYR A 37 4.65 -8.30 -9.61
CA TYR A 37 3.36 -8.82 -10.08
C TYR A 37 2.29 -7.75 -10.12
N GLY A 38 2.26 -6.86 -9.12
CA GLY A 38 1.37 -5.70 -9.09
C GLY A 38 1.54 -4.78 -10.29
N ARG A 39 2.78 -4.50 -10.71
CA ARG A 39 3.05 -3.71 -11.93
C ARG A 39 2.65 -4.43 -13.22
N GLN A 40 2.77 -5.75 -13.26
CA GLN A 40 2.28 -6.53 -14.40
C GLN A 40 0.75 -6.40 -14.51
N ILE A 41 0.03 -6.56 -13.40
CA ILE A 41 -1.42 -6.39 -13.32
C ILE A 41 -1.84 -4.94 -13.63
N PHE A 42 -1.05 -3.94 -13.22
CA PHE A 42 -1.33 -2.53 -13.52
C PHE A 42 -1.36 -2.24 -15.03
N LYS A 43 -0.45 -2.87 -15.78
CA LYS A 43 -0.34 -2.74 -17.25
C LYS A 43 -1.43 -3.50 -17.99
N ASP A 44 -1.94 -4.57 -17.39
CA ASP A 44 -3.02 -5.38 -17.94
C ASP A 44 -4.41 -4.73 -17.80
N SER A 45 -5.39 -5.24 -18.56
CA SER A 45 -6.76 -4.73 -18.53
C SER A 45 -7.43 -5.02 -17.19
N SER A 46 -7.84 -3.94 -16.50
CA SER A 46 -8.52 -3.99 -15.20
C SER A 46 -9.74 -4.91 -15.13
N ARG A 47 -10.44 -5.11 -16.26
CA ARG A 47 -11.62 -5.99 -16.34
C ARG A 47 -11.31 -7.45 -16.00
N LYS A 48 -10.08 -7.92 -16.24
CA LYS A 48 -9.68 -9.32 -16.01
C LYS A 48 -9.67 -9.72 -14.53
N TYR A 49 -9.47 -8.76 -13.64
CA TYR A 49 -9.23 -9.00 -12.21
C TYR A 49 -10.44 -8.62 -11.33
N GLY A 50 -11.53 -8.13 -11.94
CA GLY A 50 -12.75 -7.76 -11.23
C GLY A 50 -12.50 -6.79 -10.09
N ASN A 51 -13.12 -7.04 -8.94
CA ASN A 51 -12.97 -6.18 -7.75
C ASN A 51 -11.63 -6.34 -7.02
N LYS A 52 -10.93 -7.48 -7.21
CA LYS A 52 -9.65 -7.74 -6.54
C LYS A 52 -8.55 -6.77 -6.97
N ILE A 53 -8.69 -6.14 -8.14
CA ILE A 53 -7.69 -5.20 -8.64
C ILE A 53 -7.44 -4.05 -7.68
N TRP A 54 -8.44 -3.59 -6.93
CA TRP A 54 -8.29 -2.44 -6.05
C TRP A 54 -7.37 -2.75 -4.88
N ASP A 55 -7.54 -3.91 -4.24
CA ASP A 55 -6.66 -4.37 -3.17
C ASP A 55 -5.22 -4.55 -3.69
N ILE A 56 -5.05 -5.01 -4.93
CA ILE A 56 -3.72 -5.16 -5.57
C ILE A 56 -3.09 -3.81 -5.86
N LEU A 57 -3.86 -2.82 -6.32
CA LEU A 57 -3.36 -1.47 -6.54
C LEU A 57 -2.93 -0.83 -5.21
N GLU A 58 -3.67 -1.05 -4.13
CA GLU A 58 -3.29 -0.60 -2.78
C GLU A 58 -1.96 -1.26 -2.34
N LEU A 59 -1.87 -2.58 -2.45
CA LEU A 59 -0.65 -3.34 -2.15
C LEU A 59 0.54 -2.90 -3.02
N THR A 60 0.31 -2.67 -4.31
CA THR A 60 1.35 -2.20 -5.25
C THR A 60 1.81 -0.81 -4.87
N ALA A 61 0.90 0.09 -4.50
CA ALA A 61 1.27 1.43 -4.05
C ALA A 61 2.14 1.38 -2.79
N ILE A 62 1.75 0.57 -1.79
CA ILE A 62 2.52 0.37 -0.57
C ILE A 62 3.92 -0.18 -0.88
N CYS A 63 4.03 -1.24 -1.68
CA CYS A 63 5.33 -1.82 -2.05
C CYS A 63 6.19 -0.84 -2.86
N SER A 64 5.57 -0.06 -3.76
CA SER A 64 6.28 0.96 -4.53
C SER A 64 6.89 2.02 -3.62
N LEU A 65 6.15 2.47 -2.59
CA LEU A 65 6.69 3.38 -1.57
C LEU A 65 7.83 2.76 -0.76
N TYR A 66 7.76 1.47 -0.42
CA TYR A 66 8.88 0.78 0.24
C TYR A 66 10.14 0.76 -0.63
N LEU A 67 9.98 0.65 -1.95
CA LEU A 67 11.06 0.63 -2.94
C LEU A 67 11.43 2.01 -3.48
N ASP A 68 10.91 3.08 -2.88
CA ASP A 68 11.13 4.48 -3.26
C ASP A 68 10.66 4.85 -4.69
N ASP A 69 9.82 4.02 -5.30
CA ASP A 69 9.15 4.29 -6.57
C ASP A 69 7.85 5.08 -6.35
N ILE A 70 8.00 6.37 -6.10
CA ILE A 70 6.88 7.28 -5.79
C ILE A 70 5.94 7.45 -7.00
N ASP A 71 6.46 7.33 -8.23
CA ASP A 71 5.67 7.53 -9.45
C ASP A 71 4.70 6.37 -9.71
N THR A 72 5.15 5.12 -9.52
CA THR A 72 4.25 3.96 -9.57
C THR A 72 3.22 4.03 -8.45
N ALA A 73 3.62 4.42 -7.23
CA ALA A 73 2.69 4.59 -6.12
C ALA A 73 1.59 5.60 -6.43
N ARG A 74 1.97 6.77 -6.95
CA ARG A 74 1.03 7.82 -7.37
C ARG A 74 0.07 7.34 -8.46
N SER A 75 0.58 6.62 -9.46
CA SER A 75 -0.24 6.09 -10.55
C SER A 75 -1.31 5.11 -10.03
N CYS A 76 -0.96 4.26 -9.07
CA CYS A 76 -1.91 3.36 -8.40
C CYS A 76 -2.94 4.16 -7.60
N ILE A 77 -2.49 5.11 -6.78
CA ILE A 77 -3.35 5.97 -5.94
C ILE A 77 -4.35 6.77 -6.78
N LEU A 78 -3.91 7.37 -7.89
CA LEU A 78 -4.80 8.12 -8.79
C LEU A 78 -5.90 7.23 -9.38
N LYS A 79 -5.56 6.00 -9.76
CA LYS A 79 -6.52 5.03 -10.29
C LYS A 79 -7.54 4.60 -9.22
N ILE A 80 -7.11 4.44 -7.97
CA ILE A 80 -7.99 4.18 -6.83
C ILE A 80 -8.91 5.38 -6.57
N ALA A 81 -8.36 6.60 -6.59
CA ALA A 81 -9.11 7.84 -6.33
C ALA A 81 -10.25 8.08 -7.33
N GLN A 82 -10.08 7.67 -8.59
CA GLN A 82 -11.15 7.74 -9.60
C GLN A 82 -12.35 6.87 -9.23
N ARG A 83 -12.15 5.78 -8.48
CA ARG A 83 -13.20 4.82 -8.11
C ARG A 83 -13.75 5.05 -6.70
N PHE A 84 -12.88 5.43 -5.77
CA PHE A 84 -13.14 5.59 -4.34
C PHE A 84 -12.54 6.91 -3.82
N PRO A 85 -13.03 8.08 -4.29
CA PRO A 85 -12.40 9.37 -4.05
C PRO A 85 -12.36 9.79 -2.58
N ASP A 86 -13.26 9.25 -1.75
CA ASP A 86 -13.40 9.60 -0.34
C ASP A 86 -13.40 8.32 0.51
N SER A 87 -12.27 7.62 0.51
CA SER A 87 -12.10 6.42 1.31
C SER A 87 -10.93 6.56 2.27
N ASN A 88 -11.13 6.11 3.51
CA ASN A 88 -10.07 6.08 4.52
C ASN A 88 -8.83 5.29 4.07
N ARG A 89 -9.00 4.29 3.18
CA ARG A 89 -7.87 3.56 2.58
C ARG A 89 -7.07 4.46 1.63
N LEU A 90 -7.74 5.23 0.78
CA LEU A 90 -7.10 6.21 -0.09
C LEU A 90 -6.38 7.30 0.72
N HIS A 91 -7.05 7.86 1.75
CA HIS A 91 -6.42 8.84 2.65
C HIS A 91 -5.19 8.26 3.36
N ALA A 92 -5.24 7.01 3.81
CA ALA A 92 -4.08 6.35 4.40
C ALA A 92 -2.90 6.25 3.41
N LEU A 93 -3.17 5.93 2.13
CA LEU A 93 -2.13 5.93 1.09
C LEU A 93 -1.53 7.32 0.85
N PHE A 94 -2.36 8.38 0.88
CA PHE A 94 -1.84 9.75 0.81
C PHE A 94 -0.95 10.10 2.01
N GLY A 95 -1.33 9.66 3.22
CA GLY A 95 -0.49 9.76 4.42
C GLY A 95 0.89 9.12 4.21
N LEU A 96 0.96 7.91 3.66
CA LEU A 96 2.22 7.23 3.37
C LEU A 96 3.10 8.00 2.36
N VAL A 97 2.50 8.61 1.34
CA VAL A 97 3.23 9.45 0.37
C VAL A 97 3.80 10.69 1.07
N LEU A 98 3.04 11.33 1.97
CA LEU A 98 3.52 12.47 2.76
C LEU A 98 4.69 12.05 3.67
N GLU A 99 4.59 10.91 4.33
CA GLU A 99 5.68 10.34 5.15
C GLU A 99 6.94 10.10 4.30
N LYS A 100 6.80 9.49 3.12
CA LYS A 100 7.93 9.27 2.20
C LYS A 100 8.59 10.57 1.75
N ARG A 101 7.85 11.66 1.73
CA ARG A 101 8.33 13.02 1.42
C ARG A 101 8.83 13.78 2.65
N ARG A 102 8.93 13.15 3.81
CA ARG A 102 9.29 13.78 5.09
C ARG A 102 8.32 14.89 5.53
N ARG A 103 7.09 14.90 5.02
CA ARG A 103 6.03 15.86 5.38
C ARG A 103 5.22 15.32 6.56
N PHE A 104 5.90 15.04 7.67
CA PHE A 104 5.32 14.37 8.84
C PHE A 104 4.14 15.10 9.49
N PRO A 105 4.14 16.44 9.65
CA PRO A 105 2.99 17.13 10.22
C PRO A 105 1.72 16.92 9.40
N GLU A 106 1.83 16.97 8.08
CA GLU A 106 0.69 16.79 7.18
C GLU A 106 0.21 15.34 7.16
N ALA A 107 1.13 14.37 7.19
CA ALA A 107 0.78 12.96 7.32
C ALA A 107 0.01 12.71 8.62
N LEU A 108 0.42 13.34 9.72
CA LEU A 108 -0.23 13.19 11.02
C LEU A 108 -1.67 13.73 11.01
N GLU A 109 -1.92 14.87 10.37
CA GLU A 109 -3.29 15.41 10.27
C GLU A 109 -4.19 14.46 9.47
N VAL A 110 -3.73 13.95 8.33
CA VAL A 110 -4.46 12.94 7.55
C VAL A 110 -4.78 11.70 8.39
N TYR A 111 -3.83 11.24 9.21
CA TYR A 111 -4.03 10.09 10.08
C TYR A 111 -5.00 10.37 11.23
N LYS A 112 -4.98 11.56 11.83
CA LYS A 112 -5.95 11.95 12.85
C LYS A 112 -7.37 11.97 12.29
N ASP A 113 -7.56 12.52 11.09
CA ASP A 113 -8.87 12.55 10.43
C ASP A 113 -9.44 11.14 10.24
N ILE A 114 -8.61 10.20 9.77
CA ILE A 114 -9.02 8.79 9.65
C ILE A 114 -9.40 8.19 11.01
N LEU A 115 -8.70 8.54 12.09
CA LEU A 115 -8.97 8.04 13.43
C LEU A 115 -10.21 8.66 14.09
N VAL A 116 -10.65 9.85 13.66
CA VAL A 116 -11.94 10.41 14.07
C VAL A 116 -13.07 9.50 13.61
N GLU A 117 -13.02 9.04 12.36
CA GLU A 117 -14.04 8.14 11.81
C GLU A 117 -13.84 6.66 12.20
N LYS A 118 -12.58 6.22 12.25
CA LYS A 118 -12.20 4.83 12.53
C LYS A 118 -11.15 4.78 13.66
N PRO A 119 -11.56 4.97 14.92
CA PRO A 119 -10.66 5.02 16.06
C PRO A 119 -9.77 3.78 16.23
N MET A 120 -10.22 2.62 15.71
CA MET A 120 -9.56 1.32 15.82
C MET A 120 -8.79 0.94 14.54
N CYS A 121 -8.47 1.91 13.67
CA CYS A 121 -7.72 1.66 12.45
C CYS A 121 -6.27 1.25 12.77
N LYS A 122 -6.04 -0.07 12.94
CA LYS A 122 -4.74 -0.63 13.31
C LYS A 122 -3.61 -0.22 12.38
N PHE A 123 -3.89 -0.05 11.09
CA PHE A 123 -2.90 0.40 10.11
C PHE A 123 -2.38 1.81 10.45
N VAL A 124 -3.29 2.76 10.63
CA VAL A 124 -2.95 4.17 10.91
C VAL A 124 -2.27 4.32 12.27
N ILE A 125 -2.77 3.63 13.30
CA ILE A 125 -2.15 3.67 14.64
C ILE A 125 -0.69 3.21 14.57
N LYS A 126 -0.40 2.11 13.86
CA LYS A 126 0.98 1.62 13.66
C LYS A 126 1.85 2.63 12.90
N ARG A 127 1.32 3.36 11.92
CA ARG A 127 2.06 4.42 11.22
C ARG A 127 2.40 5.58 12.14
N ILE A 128 1.46 6.06 12.94
CA ILE A 128 1.72 7.13 13.93
C ILE A 128 2.81 6.70 14.92
N ILE A 129 2.76 5.46 15.43
CA ILE A 129 3.80 4.91 16.30
C ILE A 129 5.16 4.89 15.59
N SER A 130 5.22 4.37 14.36
CA SER A 130 6.45 4.34 13.55
C SER A 130 7.05 5.73 13.38
N MET A 131 6.22 6.73 13.08
CA MET A 131 6.64 8.10 12.88
C MET A 131 7.13 8.76 14.19
N SER A 132 6.50 8.49 15.34
CA SER A 132 7.00 8.95 16.64
C SER A 132 8.37 8.34 16.97
N ILE A 133 8.60 7.07 16.62
CA ILE A 133 9.92 6.43 16.76
C ILE A 133 10.95 7.11 15.86
N GLU A 134 10.63 7.36 14.59
CA GLU A 134 11.52 8.03 13.63
C GLU A 134 11.88 9.47 14.05
N ASN A 135 10.99 10.16 14.77
CA ASN A 135 11.21 11.51 15.29
C ASN A 135 11.87 11.55 16.68
N ASN A 136 12.34 10.41 17.22
CA ASN A 136 12.89 10.29 18.58
C ASN A 136 11.91 10.71 19.71
N GLU A 137 10.61 10.65 19.46
CA GLU A 137 9.56 10.95 20.45
C GLU A 137 9.20 9.69 21.25
N THR A 138 10.19 9.07 21.89
CA THR A 138 10.08 7.74 22.51
C THR A 138 8.92 7.63 23.49
N GLN A 139 8.70 8.65 24.33
CA GLN A 139 7.59 8.63 25.30
C GLN A 139 6.22 8.58 24.61
N LYS A 140 6.02 9.42 23.57
CA LYS A 140 4.78 9.42 22.78
C LYS A 140 4.55 8.08 22.08
N ALA A 141 5.61 7.46 21.58
CA ALA A 141 5.52 6.13 20.97
C ALA A 141 5.07 5.07 21.99
N ILE A 142 5.62 5.08 23.21
CA ILE A 142 5.24 4.17 24.30
C ILE A 142 3.77 4.38 24.67
N ASP A 143 3.33 5.63 24.85
CA ASP A 143 1.96 5.95 25.23
C ASP A 143 0.96 5.46 24.16
N ASN A 144 1.28 5.69 22.88
CA ASN A 144 0.46 5.23 21.75
C ASN A 144 0.45 3.69 21.64
N LEU A 145 1.57 3.02 21.90
CA LEU A 145 1.66 1.56 21.94
C LEU A 145 0.81 0.96 23.06
N ASN A 146 0.88 1.54 24.27
CA ASN A 146 0.08 1.09 25.40
C ASN A 146 -1.41 1.23 25.10
N LYS A 147 -1.83 2.37 24.54
CA LYS A 147 -3.22 2.58 24.13
C LYS A 147 -3.67 1.59 23.06
N TYR A 148 -2.80 1.27 22.10
CA TYR A 148 -3.07 0.29 21.04
C TYR A 148 -3.21 -1.16 21.56
N LEU A 149 -2.53 -1.51 22.65
CA LEU A 149 -2.60 -2.86 23.25
C LEU A 149 -3.79 -3.03 24.22
N GLN A 150 -4.38 -1.94 24.68
CA GLN A 150 -5.58 -1.95 25.54
C GLN A 150 -6.89 -2.16 24.76
N THR A 151 -6.81 -2.24 23.43
CA THR A 151 -7.92 -2.38 22.48
C THR A 151 -7.93 -3.73 21.79
#